data_AF-A0A1F9YAS8-F1
#
_entry.id   AF-A0A1F9YAS8-F1
#
_cell.length_a   1.000
_cell.length_b   1.000
_cell.length_c   1.000
_cell.angle_alpha   90.00
_cell.angle_beta   90.00
_cell.angle_gamma   90.00
#
_symmetry.space_group_name_H-M   'P 1'
#
loop_
_entity.id
_entity.type
_entity.pdbx_description
1 polymer ?
#
loop_
_entity_poly.entity_id
_entity_poly.type
_entity_poly.pdbx_seq_one_letter_code
_entity_poly.pdbx_strand_id
1 'polypeptide(L)'
;MGAILITPTIAFGSPKNDFSQYSIISKRNVFRPLWVVPSSGRSDERSRKEELEALRKAELERQDAQKTAEEQNTLNNKKREFEQNYTLNGIVFENGRRQAVVQDKKGLTYFLYENDTLDDAKIISISDSKSEIVADYQGKFTVTLHMQ
;
A
#
# COMPACT_ATOMS: atom_id res chain seq x y z
N MET A 1 -1.84 -1.05 107.49
CA MET A 1 -1.55 -1.61 106.15
C MET A 1 -2.13 -0.64 105.12
N GLY A 2 -1.29 0.02 104.33
CA GLY A 2 -1.72 0.93 103.26
C GLY A 2 -0.69 0.84 102.15
N ALA A 3 -1.03 0.12 101.08
CA ALA A 3 -0.12 -0.30 100.03
C ALA A 3 -0.04 0.74 98.89
N ILE A 4 1.22 1.12 98.62
CA ILE A 4 1.91 1.25 97.33
C ILE A 4 1.12 1.87 96.16
N LEU A 5 1.59 3.07 95.79
CA LEU A 5 1.36 3.81 94.55
C LEU A 5 1.86 3.04 93.32
N ILE A 6 1.03 2.97 92.28
CA ILE A 6 1.44 2.63 90.91
C ILE A 6 0.90 3.73 89.99
N THR A 7 1.81 4.52 89.41
CA THR A 7 1.50 5.52 88.38
C THR A 7 1.72 4.93 86.99
N PRO A 8 0.71 4.88 86.11
CA PRO A 8 0.97 4.69 84.69
C PRO A 8 1.30 6.02 84.02
N THR A 9 2.53 6.11 83.50
CA THR A 9 3.00 7.15 82.57
C THR A 9 2.19 7.08 81.27
N ILE A 10 1.44 8.12 80.96
CA ILE A 10 0.87 8.33 79.62
C ILE A 10 1.61 9.53 79.01
N ALA A 11 2.45 9.25 78.02
CA ALA A 11 3.17 10.24 77.26
C ALA A 11 2.19 11.02 76.36
N PHE A 12 2.08 12.33 76.59
CA PHE A 12 1.46 13.25 75.63
C PHE A 12 2.46 13.56 74.51
N GLY A 13 2.34 12.83 73.40
CA GLY A 13 2.93 13.23 72.13
C GLY A 13 2.03 14.25 71.45
N SER A 14 2.49 15.49 71.33
CA SER A 14 1.80 16.55 70.58
C SER A 14 1.60 16.12 69.11
N PRO A 15 0.40 16.27 68.53
CA PRO A 15 0.22 16.04 67.10
C PRO A 15 1.01 17.11 66.34
N LYS A 16 1.98 16.68 65.54
CA LYS A 16 2.63 17.51 64.53
C LYS A 16 1.59 17.79 63.44
N ASN A 17 1.02 18.98 63.42
CA ASN A 17 0.22 19.43 62.27
C ASN A 17 1.15 19.64 61.08
N ASP A 18 1.10 18.68 60.14
CA ASP A 18 1.85 18.70 58.90
C ASP A 18 1.12 19.58 57.87
N PHE A 19 1.45 20.86 57.83
CA PHE A 19 0.84 21.84 56.91
C PHE A 19 1.35 21.73 55.46
N SER A 20 2.10 20.69 55.11
CA SER A 20 2.64 20.47 53.77
C SER A 20 1.57 20.32 52.68
N GLN A 21 0.34 19.94 53.04
CA GLN A 21 -0.75 19.71 52.09
C GLN A 21 -1.37 21.00 51.53
N TYR A 22 -1.20 22.16 52.18
CA TYR A 22 -1.87 23.39 51.76
C TYR A 22 -1.04 24.30 50.83
N SER A 23 0.23 23.96 50.59
CA SER A 23 1.10 24.76 49.71
C SER A 23 0.82 24.59 48.21
N ILE A 24 0.08 23.55 47.82
CA ILE A 24 -0.23 23.23 46.41
C ILE A 24 -1.36 24.13 45.87
N ILE A 25 -2.19 24.70 46.74
CA ILE A 25 -3.39 25.45 46.33
C ILE A 25 -3.04 26.89 45.92
N SER A 26 -1.99 27.50 46.50
CA SER A 26 -1.64 28.91 46.28
C SER A 26 -0.85 29.20 44.99
N LYS A 27 -0.61 28.20 44.12
CA LYS A 27 0.01 28.41 42.79
C LYS A 27 -0.94 28.24 41.62
N ARG A 28 -2.23 27.96 41.87
CA ARG A 28 -3.24 27.99 40.81
C ARG A 28 -3.68 29.43 40.61
N ASN A 29 -3.10 30.06 39.61
CA ASN A 29 -3.47 31.39 39.14
C ASN A 29 -4.91 31.31 38.55
N VAL A 30 -5.92 31.48 39.40
CA VAL A 30 -7.36 31.30 39.08
C VAL A 30 -7.92 32.44 38.20
N PHE A 31 -7.09 33.44 37.88
CA PHE A 31 -7.43 34.59 37.06
C PHE A 31 -6.66 34.61 35.73
N ARG A 32 -6.42 33.44 35.10
CA ARG A 32 -6.05 33.43 33.69
C ARG A 32 -7.32 33.58 32.86
N PRO A 33 -7.52 34.70 32.13
CA PRO A 33 -8.63 34.82 31.21
C PRO A 33 -8.52 33.74 30.13
N LEU A 34 -9.66 33.18 29.72
CA LEU A 34 -9.73 32.09 28.72
C LEU A 34 -9.19 32.49 27.33
N TRP A 35 -8.91 33.77 27.09
CA TRP A 35 -8.36 34.30 25.84
C TRP A 35 -6.83 34.52 25.86
N VAL A 36 -6.13 34.27 26.97
CA VAL A 36 -4.67 34.34 26.99
C VAL A 36 -4.11 33.07 26.37
N VAL A 37 -4.01 33.08 25.04
CA VAL A 37 -3.20 32.12 24.28
C VAL A 37 -1.75 32.34 24.69
N PRO A 38 -1.02 31.35 25.21
CA PRO A 38 0.42 31.50 25.39
C PRO A 38 1.03 31.84 24.03
N SER A 39 1.81 32.91 23.96
CA SER A 39 2.47 33.34 22.73
C SER A 39 3.59 32.35 22.34
N SER A 40 3.21 31.19 21.81
CA SER A 40 4.07 30.25 21.10
C SER A 40 3.76 30.27 19.60
N GLY A 41 3.42 31.44 19.06
CA GLY A 41 3.04 31.64 17.65
C GLY A 41 4.18 31.55 16.64
N ARG A 42 5.24 30.77 16.90
CA ARG A 42 6.34 30.52 15.93
C ARG A 42 6.66 29.05 15.72
N SER A 43 6.29 28.15 16.64
CA SER A 43 6.42 26.70 16.46
C SER A 43 5.26 26.13 15.65
N ASP A 44 4.04 26.66 15.81
CA ASP A 44 2.84 26.14 15.15
C ASP A 44 2.80 26.42 13.63
N GLU A 45 3.37 27.52 13.14
CA GLU A 45 3.40 27.81 11.70
C GLU A 45 4.38 26.92 10.92
N ARG A 46 5.51 26.53 11.54
CA ARG A 46 6.46 25.61 10.91
C ARG A 46 5.92 24.18 10.88
N SER A 47 5.32 23.71 11.98
CA SER A 47 4.68 22.38 12.04
C SER A 47 3.48 22.29 11.11
N ARG A 48 2.64 23.33 11.02
CA ARG A 48 1.50 23.36 10.07
C ARG A 48 1.95 23.40 8.61
N LYS A 49 3.08 24.03 8.30
CA LYS A 49 3.67 24.02 6.96
C LYS A 49 4.28 22.66 6.61
N GLU A 50 4.96 22.01 7.56
CA GLU A 50 5.49 20.65 7.40
C GLU A 50 4.37 19.62 7.23
N GLU A 51 3.27 19.73 7.99
CA GLU A 51 2.09 18.87 7.82
C GLU A 51 1.40 19.07 6.46
N LEU A 52 1.28 20.32 5.99
CA LEU A 52 0.72 20.61 4.67
C LEU A 52 1.60 20.10 3.52
N GLU A 53 2.93 20.18 3.69
CA GLU A 53 3.87 19.62 2.71
C GLU A 53 3.87 18.08 2.73
N ALA A 54 3.73 17.45 3.90
CA ALA A 54 3.54 16.01 4.03
C ALA A 54 2.23 15.53 3.39
N LEU A 55 1.13 16.26 3.58
CA LEU A 55 -0.16 15.95 2.95
C LEU A 55 -0.10 16.10 1.42
N ARG A 56 0.59 17.12 0.90
CA ARG A 56 0.79 17.28 -0.55
C ARG A 56 1.63 16.16 -1.16
N LYS A 57 2.69 15.72 -0.46
CA LYS A 57 3.50 14.57 -0.90
C LYS A 57 2.70 13.28 -0.89
N ALA A 58 1.93 13.03 0.17
CA ALA A 58 1.07 11.84 0.26
C ALA A 58 -0.02 11.82 -0.83
N GLU A 59 -0.57 12.99 -1.20
CA GLU A 59 -1.55 13.10 -2.29
C GLU A 59 -0.90 12.84 -3.66
N LEU A 60 0.31 13.34 -3.89
CA LEU A 60 1.06 13.07 -5.13
C LEU A 60 1.39 11.59 -5.27
N GLU A 61 1.89 10.96 -4.19
CA GLU A 61 2.19 9.53 -4.15
C GLU A 61 0.94 8.68 -4.40
N ARG A 62 -0.22 9.10 -3.89
CA ARG A 62 -1.50 8.45 -4.18
C ARG A 62 -1.90 8.55 -5.64
N GLN A 63 -1.73 9.71 -6.26
CA GLN A 63 -2.05 9.89 -7.68
C GLN A 63 -1.12 9.09 -8.59
N ASP A 64 0.17 9.02 -8.27
CA ASP A 64 1.12 8.21 -9.04
C ASP A 64 0.87 6.71 -8.84
N ALA A 65 0.49 6.29 -7.63
CA ALA A 65 0.03 4.92 -7.36
C ALA A 65 -1.27 4.57 -8.11
N GLN A 66 -2.20 5.52 -8.25
CA GLN A 66 -3.43 5.32 -9.02
C GLN A 66 -3.14 5.19 -10.52
N LYS A 67 -2.31 6.07 -11.09
CA LYS A 67 -1.94 6.01 -12.51
C LYS A 67 -1.27 4.69 -12.88
N THR A 68 -0.31 4.25 -12.06
CA THR A 68 0.38 2.97 -12.29
C THR A 68 -0.57 1.76 -12.16
N ALA A 69 -1.52 1.80 -11.21
CA ALA A 69 -2.54 0.77 -11.08
C ALA A 69 -3.51 0.75 -12.28
N GLU A 70 -3.92 1.92 -12.78
CA GLU A 70 -4.76 2.04 -13.97
C GLU A 70 -4.04 1.51 -15.22
N GLU A 71 -2.79 1.90 -15.44
CA GLU A 71 -1.97 1.40 -16.54
C GLU A 71 -1.84 -0.13 -16.47
N GLN A 72 -1.52 -0.68 -15.31
CA GLN A 72 -1.42 -2.14 -15.13
C GLN A 72 -2.76 -2.85 -15.39
N ASN A 73 -3.88 -2.26 -14.95
CA ASN A 73 -5.20 -2.82 -15.22
C ASN A 73 -5.54 -2.81 -16.72
N THR A 74 -5.18 -1.74 -17.44
CA THR A 74 -5.38 -1.71 -18.90
C THR A 74 -4.56 -2.77 -19.62
N LEU A 75 -3.31 -3.01 -19.19
CA LEU A 75 -2.46 -4.06 -19.76
C LEU A 75 -2.99 -5.46 -19.45
N ASN A 76 -3.44 -5.70 -18.22
CA ASN A 76 -4.04 -6.96 -17.83
C ASN A 76 -5.34 -7.25 -18.61
N ASN A 77 -6.17 -6.24 -18.83
CA ASN A 77 -7.39 -6.37 -19.63
C ASN A 77 -7.04 -6.71 -21.09
N LYS A 78 -6.07 -6.01 -21.69
CA LYS A 78 -5.59 -6.33 -23.05
C LYS A 78 -5.05 -7.74 -23.16
N LYS A 79 -4.24 -8.18 -22.19
CA LYS A 79 -3.72 -9.55 -22.12
C LYS A 79 -4.87 -10.56 -22.12
N ARG A 80 -5.88 -10.34 -21.27
CA ARG A 80 -7.05 -11.20 -21.17
C ARG A 80 -7.89 -11.20 -22.45
N GLU A 81 -8.06 -10.05 -23.10
CA GLU A 81 -8.75 -9.95 -24.38
C GLU A 81 -8.03 -10.76 -25.46
N PHE A 82 -6.71 -10.69 -25.52
CA PHE A 82 -5.90 -11.47 -26.46
C PHE A 82 -6.06 -12.98 -26.22
N GLU A 83 -5.96 -13.43 -24.96
CA GLU A 83 -6.16 -14.84 -24.59
C GLU A 83 -7.58 -15.34 -24.87
N GLN A 84 -8.59 -14.47 -24.84
CA GLN A 84 -9.99 -14.83 -25.13
C GLN A 84 -10.35 -14.79 -26.61
N ASN A 85 -9.69 -13.92 -27.37
CA ASN A 85 -9.99 -13.75 -28.79
C ASN A 85 -9.24 -14.75 -29.65
N TYR A 86 -8.03 -15.17 -29.25
CA TYR A 86 -7.20 -16.05 -30.05
C TYR A 86 -7.08 -17.45 -29.45
N THR A 87 -7.27 -18.46 -30.29
CA THR A 87 -7.10 -19.88 -29.93
C THR A 87 -6.05 -20.51 -30.84
N LEU A 88 -5.13 -21.28 -30.26
CA LEU A 88 -4.17 -22.06 -31.04
C LEU A 88 -4.84 -23.36 -31.52
N ASN A 89 -5.05 -23.48 -32.82
CA ASN A 89 -5.69 -24.66 -33.42
C ASN A 89 -4.69 -25.76 -33.78
N GLY A 90 -3.45 -25.41 -34.04
CA GLY A 90 -2.43 -26.40 -34.40
C GLY A 90 -1.08 -25.79 -34.70
N ILE A 91 -0.07 -26.66 -34.73
CA ILE A 91 1.28 -26.35 -35.18
C ILE A 91 1.60 -27.28 -36.33
N VAL A 92 1.98 -26.71 -37.47
CA VAL A 92 2.32 -27.43 -38.69
C VAL A 92 3.81 -27.25 -38.97
N PHE A 93 4.46 -28.28 -39.47
CA PHE A 93 5.83 -28.19 -39.94
C PHE A 93 5.84 -28.14 -41.46
N GLU A 94 6.18 -26.98 -42.02
CA GLU A 94 6.19 -26.74 -43.47
C GLU A 94 7.52 -26.12 -43.89
N ASN A 95 8.14 -26.62 -44.96
CA ASN A 95 9.37 -26.08 -45.55
C ASN A 95 10.53 -25.92 -44.55
N GLY A 96 10.64 -26.85 -43.58
CA GLY A 96 11.69 -26.82 -42.56
C GLY A 96 11.45 -25.81 -41.43
N ARG A 97 10.29 -25.15 -41.39
CA ARG A 97 9.91 -24.18 -40.38
C ARG A 97 8.61 -24.58 -39.69
N ARG A 98 8.46 -24.19 -38.42
CA ARG A 98 7.21 -24.36 -37.68
C ARG A 98 6.29 -23.19 -37.99
N GLN A 99 5.02 -23.52 -38.22
CA GLN A 99 3.94 -22.59 -38.50
C GLN A 99 2.85 -22.82 -37.45
N ALA A 100 2.43 -21.76 -36.78
CA ALA A 100 1.30 -21.78 -35.87
C ALA A 100 0.02 -21.43 -36.63
N VAL A 101 -1.03 -22.18 -36.35
CA VAL A 101 -2.37 -21.95 -36.88
C VAL A 101 -3.22 -21.39 -35.74
N VAL A 102 -3.48 -20.09 -35.78
CA VAL A 102 -4.23 -19.37 -34.74
C VAL A 102 -5.58 -18.96 -35.30
N GLN A 103 -6.65 -19.19 -34.57
CA GLN A 103 -7.99 -18.77 -34.95
C GLN A 103 -8.49 -17.65 -34.04
N ASP A 104 -9.02 -16.58 -34.62
CA ASP A 104 -9.74 -15.53 -33.89
C ASP A 104 -11.16 -16.01 -33.56
N LYS A 105 -11.79 -15.43 -32.54
CA LYS A 105 -13.17 -15.63 -32.12
C LYS A 105 -14.18 -15.41 -33.25
N LYS A 106 -13.82 -14.61 -34.26
CA LYS A 106 -14.62 -14.40 -35.49
C LYS A 106 -14.52 -15.56 -36.49
N GLY A 107 -13.70 -16.57 -36.20
CA GLY A 107 -13.47 -17.75 -37.04
C GLY A 107 -12.37 -17.57 -38.08
N LEU A 108 -11.69 -16.41 -38.13
CA LEU A 108 -10.59 -16.15 -39.05
C LEU A 108 -9.33 -16.89 -38.61
N THR A 109 -8.72 -17.62 -39.55
CA THR A 109 -7.49 -18.38 -39.30
C THR A 109 -6.27 -17.63 -39.81
N TYR A 110 -5.29 -17.49 -38.95
CA TYR A 110 -3.99 -16.87 -39.21
C TYR A 110 -2.91 -17.95 -39.19
N PHE A 111 -2.04 -17.90 -40.19
CA PHE A 111 -0.86 -18.74 -40.27
C PHE A 111 0.35 -17.88 -39.93
N LEU A 112 1.00 -18.18 -38.82
CA LEU A 112 2.05 -17.35 -38.25
C LEU A 112 3.34 -18.13 -38.10
N TYR A 113 4.45 -17.51 -38.45
CA TYR A 113 5.79 -18.03 -38.19
C TYR A 113 6.44 -17.30 -37.01
N GLU A 114 7.59 -17.81 -36.57
CA GLU A 114 8.42 -17.09 -35.61
C GLU A 114 8.84 -15.73 -36.20
N ASN A 115 8.71 -14.68 -35.40
CA ASN A 115 8.89 -13.26 -35.71
C ASN A 115 7.74 -12.55 -36.44
N ASP A 116 6.66 -13.25 -36.79
CA ASP A 116 5.47 -12.58 -37.32
C ASP A 116 4.71 -11.81 -36.23
N THR A 117 3.82 -10.92 -36.66
CA THR A 117 3.02 -10.08 -35.77
C THR A 117 1.53 -10.42 -35.89
N LEU A 118 0.87 -10.56 -34.74
CA LEU A 118 -0.56 -10.76 -34.59
C LEU A 118 -1.08 -9.72 -33.59
N ASP A 119 -1.85 -8.75 -34.07
CA ASP A 119 -2.48 -7.69 -33.26
C ASP A 119 -1.48 -7.03 -32.28
N ASP A 120 -0.40 -6.48 -32.84
CA ASP A 120 0.74 -5.89 -32.13
C ASP A 120 1.59 -6.83 -31.26
N ALA A 121 1.21 -8.10 -31.11
CA ALA A 121 2.01 -9.12 -30.45
C ALA A 121 2.94 -9.81 -31.45
N LYS A 122 4.24 -9.86 -31.16
CA LYS A 122 5.23 -10.57 -31.97
C LYS A 122 5.39 -12.00 -31.49
N ILE A 123 5.31 -12.97 -32.40
CA ILE A 123 5.56 -14.38 -32.08
C ILE A 123 7.05 -14.58 -31.84
N ILE A 124 7.44 -14.94 -30.62
CA ILE A 124 8.85 -15.20 -30.27
C ILE A 124 9.21 -16.65 -30.52
N SER A 125 8.33 -17.58 -30.16
CA SER A 125 8.64 -19.00 -30.19
C SER A 125 7.40 -19.85 -30.46
N ILE A 126 7.59 -20.89 -31.28
CA ILE A 126 6.58 -21.90 -31.57
C ILE A 126 7.13 -23.26 -31.11
N SER A 127 6.51 -23.84 -30.08
CA SER A 127 6.94 -25.10 -29.47
C SER A 127 5.92 -26.20 -29.75
N ASP A 128 6.29 -27.14 -30.62
CA ASP A 128 5.47 -28.31 -30.94
C ASP A 128 5.38 -29.29 -29.76
N SER A 129 6.49 -29.53 -29.06
CA SER A 129 6.56 -30.51 -27.95
C SER A 129 5.70 -30.15 -26.74
N LYS A 130 5.44 -28.86 -26.55
CA LYS A 130 4.58 -28.34 -25.48
C LYS A 130 3.25 -27.81 -26.02
N SER A 131 3.03 -27.92 -27.34
CA SER A 131 1.86 -27.41 -28.04
C SER A 131 1.48 -25.98 -27.61
N GLU A 132 2.48 -25.10 -27.56
CA GLU A 132 2.35 -23.73 -27.08
C GLU A 132 3.04 -22.75 -28.02
N ILE A 133 2.46 -21.56 -28.13
CA ILE A 133 3.08 -20.43 -28.81
C ILE A 133 3.27 -19.29 -27.81
N VAL A 134 4.42 -18.63 -27.90
CA VAL A 134 4.75 -17.50 -27.04
C VAL A 134 4.79 -16.24 -27.89
N ALA A 135 3.93 -15.29 -27.56
CA ALA A 135 3.86 -13.98 -28.18
C ALA A 135 4.25 -12.89 -27.17
N ASP A 136 4.98 -11.88 -27.63
CA ASP A 136 5.34 -10.69 -26.84
C ASP A 136 4.65 -9.45 -27.38
N TYR A 137 3.90 -8.79 -26.50
CA TYR A 137 3.20 -7.56 -26.81
C TYR A 137 4.11 -6.36 -26.54
N GLN A 138 4.91 -5.98 -27.54
CA GLN A 138 5.77 -4.80 -27.52
C GLN A 138 6.68 -4.68 -26.27
N GLY A 139 7.15 -5.80 -25.72
CA GLY A 139 7.95 -5.85 -24.49
C GLY A 139 7.21 -5.50 -23.20
N LYS A 140 5.88 -5.35 -23.22
CA LYS A 140 5.07 -5.03 -22.04
C LYS A 140 4.61 -6.27 -21.29
N PHE A 141 4.15 -7.28 -22.02
CA PHE A 141 3.73 -8.55 -21.46
C PHE A 141 3.84 -9.67 -22.47
N THR A 142 4.03 -10.88 -21.97
CA THR A 142 4.02 -12.10 -22.77
C THR A 142 2.70 -12.84 -22.62
N VAL A 143 2.24 -13.41 -23.72
CA VAL A 143 1.07 -14.28 -23.80
C VAL A 143 1.52 -15.64 -24.29
N THR A 144 1.10 -16.68 -23.58
CA THR A 144 1.28 -18.05 -24.00
C THR A 144 -0.07 -18.62 -24.39
N LEU A 145 -0.23 -19.00 -25.65
CA LEU A 145 -1.42 -19.69 -26.11
C LEU A 145 -1.12 -21.18 -26.16
N HIS A 146 -1.97 -21.98 -25.51
CA HIS A 146 -1.90 -23.43 -25.51
C HIS A 146 -2.92 -24.00 -26.48
N MET A 147 -2.57 -25.12 -27.12
CA MET A 147 -3.50 -25.89 -27.93
C MET A 147 -4.53 -26.54 -27.00
N GLN A 148 -5.82 -26.42 -27.34
CA GLN A 148 -6.91 -27.10 -26.63
C GLN A 148 -6.97 -28.60 -26.94
#